data_AF-A0A7J4FJE2-F1
#
_entry.id   AF-A0A7J4FJE2-F1
#
_cell.length_a   1.000
_cell.length_b   1.000
_cell.length_c   1.000
_cell.angle_alpha   90.00
_cell.angle_beta   90.00
_cell.angle_gamma   90.00
#
_symmetry.space_group_name_H-M   'P 1'
#
loop_
_entity.id
_entity.type
_entity.pdbx_description
1 polymer ?
#
loop_
_entity_poly.entity_id
_entity_poly.type
_entity_poly.pdbx_seq_one_letter_code
_entity_poly.pdbx_strand_id
1 'polypeptide(L)' 'MLNYERLSRKPLIFQSFSSLKVSEFDELFAKIEEAYPAYEQRRLYRVDRKRKVGAGRPFKLPLKDRLLMLLMYY' A
#
# COMPACT_ATOMS: atom_id res chain seq x y z
N MET A 1 -9.01 -4.20 -13.29
CA MET A 1 -7.96 -3.45 -12.57
C MET A 1 -7.25 -4.43 -11.66
N LEU A 2 -5.92 -4.44 -11.67
CA LEU A 2 -5.09 -5.23 -10.75
C LEU A 2 -5.32 -4.69 -9.33
N ASN A 3 -5.95 -5.49 -8.48
CA ASN A 3 -6.17 -5.18 -7.07
C ASN A 3 -6.04 -6.46 -6.23
N TYR A 4 -5.85 -6.31 -4.93
CA TYR A 4 -5.59 -7.43 -4.04
C TYR A 4 -6.72 -8.45 -4.06
N GLU A 5 -7.98 -8.02 -4.04
CA GLU A 5 -9.15 -8.93 -4.02
C GLU A 5 -9.22 -9.90 -5.20
N ARG A 6 -8.81 -9.46 -6.40
CA ARG A 6 -8.85 -10.30 -7.60
C ARG A 6 -7.61 -11.17 -7.72
N LEU A 7 -6.44 -10.65 -7.36
CA LEU A 7 -5.18 -11.38 -7.48
C LEU A 7 -5.02 -12.43 -6.38
N SER A 8 -5.45 -12.16 -5.14
CA SER A 8 -5.36 -13.11 -4.02
C SER A 8 -6.09 -14.43 -4.30
N ARG A 9 -7.14 -14.40 -5.13
CA ARG A 9 -7.87 -15.59 -5.60
C ARG A 9 -7.08 -16.46 -6.58
N LYS A 10 -5.92 -15.99 -7.06
CA LYS A 10 -5.03 -16.71 -7.98
C LYS A 10 -3.61 -16.75 -7.39
N PRO A 11 -3.35 -17.63 -6.40
CA PRO A 11 -2.11 -17.60 -5.62
C PRO A 11 -0.82 -17.68 -6.45
N LEU A 12 -0.79 -18.50 -7.50
CA LEU A 12 0.37 -18.63 -8.38
C LEU A 12 0.67 -17.33 -9.14
N ILE A 13 -0.36 -16.66 -9.65
CA ILE A 13 -0.22 -15.38 -10.35
C ILE A 13 0.15 -14.26 -9.37
N PHE A 14 -0.45 -14.27 -8.18
CA PHE A 14 -0.11 -13.34 -7.11
C PHE A 14 1.38 -13.43 -6.75
N GLN A 15 1.88 -14.65 -6.55
CA GLN A 15 3.27 -14.90 -6.21
C GLN A 15 4.21 -14.53 -7.35
N SER A 16 3.87 -14.82 -8.62
CA SER A 16 4.70 -14.42 -9.75
C SER A 16 4.86 -12.90 -9.88
N PHE A 17 3.87 -12.13 -9.44
CA PHE A 17 3.90 -10.67 -9.53
C PHE A 17 4.49 -9.97 -8.31
N SER A 18 4.27 -10.50 -7.11
CA SER A 18 4.68 -9.86 -5.85
C SER A 18 5.88 -10.52 -5.18
N SER A 19 6.34 -11.66 -5.71
CA SER A 19 7.33 -12.56 -5.09
C SER A 19 6.93 -13.09 -3.70
N LEU A 20 5.68 -12.87 -3.26
CA LEU A 20 5.17 -13.30 -1.96
C LEU A 20 3.96 -14.22 -2.13
N LYS A 21 3.78 -15.15 -1.19
CA LYS A 21 2.50 -15.82 -1.01
C LYS A 21 1.46 -14.82 -0.49
N VAL A 22 0.18 -15.12 -0.72
CA VAL A 22 -0.92 -14.28 -0.23
C VAL A 22 -0.87 -14.10 1.29
N SER A 23 -0.56 -15.15 2.04
CA SER A 23 -0.42 -15.10 3.50
C SER A 23 0.75 -14.22 3.96
N GLU A 24 1.91 -14.34 3.31
CA GLU A 24 3.10 -13.52 3.61
C GLU A 24 2.84 -12.04 3.32
N PHE A 25 2.10 -11.76 2.24
CA PHE A 25 1.64 -10.42 1.94
C PHE A 25 0.67 -9.89 3.01
N ASP A 26 -0.26 -10.71 3.49
CA ASP A 26 -1.22 -10.29 4.52
C ASP A 26 -0.54 -9.99 5.86
N GLU A 27 0.45 -10.81 6.24
CA GLU A 27 1.27 -10.55 7.43
C GLU A 27 2.08 -9.26 7.31
N LEU A 28 2.67 -9.00 6.14
CA LEU A 28 3.37 -7.75 5.85
C LEU A 28 2.40 -6.56 5.89
N PHE A 29 1.22 -6.71 5.26
CA PHE A 29 0.21 -5.67 5.21
C PHE A 29 -0.27 -5.29 6.60
N ALA A 30 -0.50 -6.25 7.51
CA ALA A 30 -0.92 -5.97 8.88
C ALA A 30 0.08 -5.07 9.63
N LYS A 31 1.38 -5.38 9.52
CA LYS A 31 2.44 -4.55 10.12
C LYS A 31 2.47 -3.13 9.55
N ILE A 32 2.26 -3.01 8.23
CA ILE A 32 2.22 -1.72 7.55
C ILE A 32 0.98 -0.93 7.95
N GLU A 33 -0.19 -1.57 7.98
CA GLU A 33 -1.47 -0.95 8.36
C GLU A 33 -1.39 -0.36 9.78
N GLU A 34 -0.76 -1.06 10.71
CA GLU A 34 -0.51 -0.56 12.06
C GLU A 34 0.43 0.66 12.08
N ALA A 35 1.54 0.62 11.33
CA ALA A 35 2.52 1.70 11.32
C ALA A 35 2.12 2.92 10.46
N TYR A 36 1.20 2.74 9.51
CA TYR A 36 0.87 3.72 8.48
C TYR A 36 0.31 5.04 9.02
N PRO A 37 -0.59 5.07 10.02
CA PRO A 37 -1.09 6.33 10.57
C PRO A 37 0.03 7.22 11.14
N ALA A 38 0.99 6.64 11.85
CA ALA A 38 2.12 7.38 12.41
C ALA A 38 3.03 7.95 11.31
N TYR A 39 3.25 7.18 10.24
CA TYR A 39 3.97 7.66 9.05
C TYR A 39 3.21 8.80 8.35
N GLU A 40 1.90 8.66 8.15
CA GLU A 40 1.07 9.68 7.50
C GLU A 40 1.08 10.99 8.27
N GLN A 41 1.02 10.95 9.61
CA GLN A 41 1.20 12.13 10.46
C GLN A 41 2.54 12.81 10.18
N ARG A 42 3.66 12.08 10.26
CA ARG A 42 4.99 12.66 9.97
C ARG A 42 5.07 13.27 8.57
N ARG A 43 4.52 12.60 7.56
CA ARG A 43 4.50 13.08 6.17
C ARG A 43 3.63 14.32 5.99
N LEU A 44 2.47 14.38 6.64
CA LEU A 44 1.53 15.49 6.52
C LEU A 44 2.03 16.76 7.21
N TYR A 45 2.80 16.63 8.29
CA TYR A 45 3.29 17.74 9.11
C TYR A 45 4.78 18.09 8.90
N ARG A 46 5.38 17.66 7.78
CA ARG A 46 6.75 18.04 7.41
C ARG A 46 6.91 19.57 7.27
N VAL A 47 8.06 20.09 7.71
CA VAL A 47 8.32 21.55 7.82
C VAL A 47 8.35 22.24 6.44
N ASP A 48 8.82 21.55 5.41
CA ASP A 48 8.96 22.05 4.04
C ASP A 48 7.64 22.00 3.22
N ARG A 49 6.51 21.70 3.86
CA ARG A 49 5.24 21.52 3.17
C ARG A 49 4.67 22.83 2.60
N LYS A 50 4.59 22.92 1.27
CA LYS A 50 4.03 24.08 0.56
C LYS A 50 2.50 24.22 0.61
N ARG A 51 1.74 23.11 0.72
CA ARG A 51 0.26 23.11 0.70
C ARG A 51 -0.30 22.77 2.07
N LYS A 52 -1.48 23.28 2.44
CA LYS A 52 -2.16 22.88 3.69
C LYS A 52 -2.37 21.34 3.75
N VAL A 53 -2.47 20.79 4.95
CA VAL A 53 -2.92 19.39 5.14
C VAL A 53 -4.30 19.24 4.52
N GLY A 54 -4.54 18.14 3.79
CA GLY A 54 -5.80 17.92 3.06
C GLY A 54 -5.94 18.67 1.72
N ALA A 55 -5.10 19.66 1.40
CA ALA A 55 -5.18 20.42 0.14
C ALA A 55 -4.54 19.73 -1.07
N GLY A 56 -4.25 18.42 -0.97
CA GLY A 56 -3.70 17.60 -2.05
C GLY A 56 -4.74 16.61 -2.57
N ARG A 57 -4.48 16.02 -3.74
CA ARG A 57 -5.35 14.96 -4.28
C ARG A 57 -5.28 13.72 -3.36
N PRO A 58 -6.43 13.18 -2.92
CA PRO A 58 -6.43 11.95 -2.13
C PRO A 58 -5.92 10.78 -2.97
N PHE A 59 -5.43 9.74 -2.29
CA PHE A 59 -5.06 8.51 -2.98
C PHE A 59 -6.29 7.86 -3.62
N LYS A 60 -6.15 7.46 -4.89
CA LYS A 60 -7.19 6.71 -5.60
C LYS A 60 -7.28 5.26 -5.13
N LEU A 61 -6.16 4.70 -4.69
CA LEU A 61 -6.05 3.30 -4.28
C LEU A 61 -6.00 3.17 -2.75
N PRO A 62 -6.67 2.16 -2.18
CA PRO A 62 -6.49 1.76 -0.78
C PRO A 62 -5.02 1.47 -0.44
N LEU A 63 -4.66 1.50 0.85
CA LEU A 63 -3.30 1.19 1.29
C LEU A 63 -2.82 -0.19 0.81
N LYS A 64 -3.69 -1.20 0.93
CA LYS A 64 -3.39 -2.60 0.52
C LYS A 64 -3.03 -2.70 -0.96
N ASP A 65 -3.80 -2.04 -1.82
CA ASP A 65 -3.52 -2.03 -3.26
C ASP A 65 -2.28 -1.20 -3.61
N ARG A 66 -1.99 -0.13 -2.87
CA ARG A 66 -0.74 0.64 -3.05
C ARG A 66 0.49 -0.17 -2.69
N LEU A 67 0.43 -0.96 -1.63
CA LEU A 67 1.50 -1.90 -1.26
C LEU A 67 1.68 -2.98 -2.33
N LEU A 68 0.59 -3.55 -2.82
CA LEU A 68 0.65 -4.53 -3.91
C LEU A 68 1.32 -3.95 -5.16
N MET A 69 0.93 -2.74 -5.57
CA MET A 69 1.54 -2.05 -6.71
C MET A 69 3.03 -1.74 -6.49
N LEU A 70 3.44 -1.42 -5.26
CA LEU A 70 4.85 -1.21 -4.92
C LEU A 70 5.67 -2.48 -5.15
N LEU A 71 5.18 -3.62 -4.65
CA LEU A 71 5.87 -4.93 -4.79
C LEU A 71 5.87 -5.47 -6.22
N MET A 72 5.00 -4.98 -7.09
CA MET A 72 4.98 -5.36 -8.51
C MET A 72 5.93 -4.53 -9.37
N TYR A 73 6.27 -3.32 -8.93
CA TYR A 73 7.05 -2.37 -9.72
C TYR A 73 8.56 -2.43 -9.40
N TYR A 74 8.91 -2.88 -8.19
CA TYR A 74 10.27 -3.07 -7.72
C TYR A 74 10.60 -4.55 -7.62
#